data_AF-A0A0U4C232-F1
#
_entry.id   AF-A0A0U4C232-F1
#
_cell.length_a   1.000
_cell.length_b   1.000
_cell.length_c   1.000
_cell.angle_alpha   90.00
_cell.angle_beta   90.00
_cell.angle_gamma   90.00
#
_symmetry.space_group_name_H-M   'P 1'
#
loop_
_entity.id
_entity.type
_entity.pdbx_description
1 polymer ?
#
loop_
_entity_poly.entity_id
_entity_poly.type
_entity_poly.pdbx_seq_one_letter_code
_entity_poly.pdbx_strand_id
1 'polypeptide(L)' 'MAEYRLTTEDGDVVAEETLEHDQAAVAWRSSRPFEAPTPGEGRGLRLERHTDRGWVRLDPLGTAETT' A
#
# COMPACT_ATOMS: atom_id res chain seq x y z
N MET A 1 -11.79 9.34 -6.69
CA MET A 1 -10.39 8.88 -6.82
C MET A 1 -9.70 9.18 -5.50
N ALA A 2 -8.95 8.22 -4.96
CA ALA A 2 -8.22 8.36 -3.71
C ALA A 2 -6.72 8.20 -3.98
N GLU A 3 -5.90 8.89 -3.21
CA GLU A 3 -4.44 8.73 -3.27
C GLU A 3 -4.06 7.50 -2.46
N TYR A 4 -3.17 6.70 -3.01
CA TYR A 4 -2.60 5.53 -2.37
C TYR A 4 -1.09 5.65 -2.39
N ARG A 5 -0.46 5.13 -1.36
CA ARG A 5 0.99 5.02 -1.31
C ARG A 5 1.41 3.65 -0.83
N LEU A 6 2.56 3.22 -1.30
CA LEU A 6 3.25 2.05 -0.81
C LEU A 6 4.37 2.54 0.09
N THR A 7 4.41 2.01 1.31
CA THR A 7 5.48 2.28 2.27
C THR A 7 6.21 0.99 2.64
N THR A 8 7.50 1.12 2.94
CA THR A 8 8.27 0.04 3.58
C THR A 8 7.82 -0.13 5.03
N GLU A 9 8.29 -1.18 5.70
CA GLU A 9 8.02 -1.35 7.13
C GLU A 9 8.62 -0.27 8.02
N ASP A 10 9.70 0.38 7.55
CA ASP A 10 10.37 1.50 8.21
C ASP A 10 9.58 2.81 8.05
N GLY A 11 8.62 2.86 7.12
CA GLY A 11 7.78 4.02 6.82
C GLY A 11 8.24 4.84 5.61
N ASP A 12 9.26 4.40 4.88
CA ASP A 12 9.69 5.04 3.64
C ASP A 12 8.66 4.87 2.53
N VAL A 13 8.28 5.96 1.89
CA VAL A 13 7.37 5.94 0.74
C VAL A 13 8.13 5.48 -0.51
N VAL A 14 7.72 4.36 -1.09
CA VAL A 14 8.36 3.80 -2.29
C VAL A 14 7.61 4.14 -3.57
N ALA A 15 6.29 4.39 -3.48
CA ALA A 15 5.47 4.74 -4.62
C ALA A 15 4.17 5.42 -4.16
N GLU A 16 3.64 6.31 -4.98
CA GLU A 16 2.35 6.97 -4.78
C GLU A 16 1.56 6.90 -6.09
N GLU A 17 0.26 6.61 -6.01
CA GLU A 17 -0.61 6.55 -7.17
C GLU A 17 -2.05 6.87 -6.79
N THR A 18 -2.75 7.58 -7.67
CA THR A 18 -4.16 7.90 -7.47
C THR A 18 -5.02 6.86 -8.17
N LEU A 19 -5.86 6.14 -7.42
CA LEU A 19 -6.68 5.04 -7.94
C LEU A 19 -8.15 5.22 -7.56
N GLU A 20 -9.04 4.54 -8.28
CA GLU A 20 -10.48 4.69 -8.08
C GLU A 20 -11.01 3.86 -6.91
N HIS A 21 -10.42 2.67 -6.69
CA HIS A 21 -10.89 1.69 -5.70
C HIS A 21 -9.72 1.01 -5.00
N ASP A 22 -9.96 0.58 -3.75
CA ASP A 22 -8.97 -0.12 -2.93
C ASP A 22 -8.46 -1.40 -3.63
N GLN A 23 -9.33 -2.09 -4.37
CA GLN A 23 -8.95 -3.30 -5.12
C GLN A 23 -7.95 -3.01 -6.24
N ALA A 24 -8.05 -1.86 -6.89
CA ALA A 24 -7.05 -1.42 -7.88
C ALA A 24 -5.70 -1.15 -7.19
N ALA A 25 -5.73 -0.60 -5.97
CA ALA A 25 -4.53 -0.36 -5.17
C ALA A 25 -3.85 -1.64 -4.68
N VAL A 26 -4.63 -2.68 -4.35
CA VAL A 26 -4.10 -4.02 -4.03
C VAL A 26 -3.45 -4.67 -5.24
N ALA A 27 -4.09 -4.57 -6.41
CA ALA A 27 -3.53 -5.07 -7.66
C ALA A 27 -2.24 -4.32 -7.99
N TRP A 28 -2.24 -3.00 -7.88
CA TRP A 28 -1.07 -2.14 -8.06
C TRP A 28 0.10 -2.53 -7.15
N ARG A 29 -0.15 -2.75 -5.85
CA ARG A 29 0.88 -3.27 -4.92
C ARG A 29 1.43 -4.60 -5.40
N SER A 30 0.55 -5.53 -5.77
CA SER A 30 0.94 -6.88 -6.19
C SER A 30 1.72 -6.88 -7.52
N SER A 31 1.48 -5.88 -8.38
CA SER A 31 2.21 -5.67 -9.63
C SER A 31 3.59 -5.02 -9.44
N ARG A 32 3.92 -4.53 -8.24
CA ARG A 32 5.23 -3.97 -7.93
C ARG A 32 6.06 -5.00 -7.18
N PRO A 33 6.96 -5.74 -7.86
CA PRO A 33 7.92 -6.58 -7.15
C PRO A 33 8.85 -5.65 -6.35
N PHE A 34 8.67 -5.61 -5.04
CA PHE A 34 9.67 -4.98 -4.17
C PHE A 34 10.82 -5.97 -4.02
N GLU A 35 11.94 -5.67 -4.69
CA GLU A 35 13.22 -6.33 -4.42
C GLU A 35 13.72 -5.86 -3.05
N ALA A 36 13.13 -6.39 -1.98
CA ALA A 36 13.80 -6.40 -0.70
C ALA A 36 15.07 -7.24 -0.83
N PRO A 37 16.21 -6.85 -0.23
CA PRO A 37 17.46 -7.61 -0.29
C PRO A 37 17.37 -9.01 0.33
N THR A 38 16.22 -9.40 0.87
CA THR A 38 15.98 -10.69 1.51
C THR A 38 14.94 -11.51 0.73
N PRO A 39 15.31 -12.67 0.17
CA PRO A 39 14.38 -13.60 -0.44
C PRO A 39 13.54 -14.26 0.65
N GLY A 40 12.43 -13.62 1.00
CA GLY A 40 11.53 -14.13 2.04
C GLY A 40 10.15 -13.50 2.01
N GLU A 41 10.02 -12.21 1.68
CA GLU A 41 8.75 -11.53 1.82
C GLU A 41 8.54 -10.48 0.72
N GLY A 42 7.86 -10.88 -0.35
CA GLY A 42 7.00 -9.98 -1.12
C GLY A 42 5.82 -9.40 -0.30
N ARG A 43 5.95 -9.40 1.05
CA ARG A 43 5.00 -8.93 2.07
C ARG A 43 5.46 -7.63 2.75
N GLY A 44 6.60 -7.06 2.36
CA GLY A 44 7.18 -5.90 3.05
C GLY A 44 6.52 -4.55 2.76
N LEU A 45 5.77 -4.40 1.65
CA LEU A 45 5.12 -3.14 1.31
C LEU A 45 3.74 -3.01 1.95
N ARG A 46 3.60 -1.99 2.80
CA ARG A 46 2.34 -1.55 3.37
C ARG A 46 1.63 -0.67 2.36
N LEU A 47 0.35 -0.96 2.12
CA LEU A 47 -0.50 -0.10 1.30
C LEU A 47 -1.21 0.85 2.23
N GLU A 48 -1.15 2.15 1.95
CA GLU A 48 -1.88 3.18 2.67
C GLU A 48 -2.75 3.96 1.71
N ARG A 49 -3.92 4.36 2.17
CA ARG A 49 -4.87 5.20 1.46
C ARG A 49 -4.97 6.55 2.14
N HIS A 50 -4.95 7.62 1.37
CA HIS A 50 -5.20 8.96 1.87
C HIS A 50 -6.70 9.15 2.14
N THR A 51 -7.03 9.60 3.34
CA THR A 51 -8.38 9.92 3.78
C THR A 51 -8.40 11.32 4.39
N ASP A 52 -9.59 11.84 4.69
CA ASP A 52 -9.75 13.14 5.36
C ASP A 52 -9.06 13.20 6.74
N ARG A 53 -8.80 12.03 7.36
CA ARG A 53 -8.08 11.90 8.64
C ARG A 53 -6.57 11.65 8.47
N GLY A 54 -6.08 11.66 7.23
CA GLY A 54 -4.70 11.30 6.87
C GLY A 54 -4.58 9.92 6.24
N TRP A 55 -3.36 9.39 6.23
CA TRP A 55 -3.04 8.10 5.63
C TRP A 55 -3.46 6.95 6.55
N VAL A 56 -4.31 6.06 6.03
CA VAL A 56 -4.75 4.85 6.74
C VAL A 56 -4.19 3.62 6.05
N ARG A 57 -3.69 2.67 6.85
CA ARG A 57 -3.20 1.41 6.32
C ARG A 57 -4.36 0.56 5.80
N LEU A 58 -4.18 0.01 4.61
CA LEU A 58 -5.04 -1.02 4.05
C LEU A 58 -4.43 -2.39 4.35
N ASP A 59 -5.30 -3.33 4.72
CA ASP A 59 -5.01 -4.75 4.77
C ASP A 59 -4.41 -5.23 3.45
N PRO A 60 -3.66 -6.34 3.48
CA PRO A 60 -3.18 -6.96 2.27
C PRO A 60 -4.28 -7.42 1.30
N LEU A 61 -5.54 -7.48 1.74
CA LEU A 61 -6.71 -7.77 0.92
C LEU A 61 -7.44 -6.52 0.41
N GLY A 62 -7.02 -5.31 0.80
CA GLY A 62 -7.60 -4.04 0.35
C GLY A 62 -8.72 -3.51 1.23
N THR A 63 -8.91 -4.04 2.43
CA THR A 63 -9.82 -3.48 3.42
C THR A 63 -9.08 -2.45 4.27
N ALA A 64 -9.68 -1.29 4.54
CA ALA A 64 -9.10 -0.37 5.51
C ALA A 64 -9.30 -0.91 6.93
N GLU A 65 -8.22 -1.13 7.67
CA GLU A 65 -8.33 -1.41 9.11
C GLU A 65 -8.90 -0.16 9.78
N THR A 66 -10.13 -0.29 10.30
CA THR A 66 -10.81 0.78 11.04
C THR A 66 -10.59 0.52 12.53
N THR A 67 -9.55 1.15 13.09
CA THR A 67 -9.37 1.32 14.54
C THR A 67 -9.80 2.73 14.94
#